data_AF-A0A1N7FBU9-F1
#
_entry.id   AF-A0A1N7FBU9-F1
#
_cell.length_a   1.000
_cell.length_b   1.000
_cell.length_c   1.000
_cell.angle_alpha   90.00
_cell.angle_beta   90.00
_cell.angle_gamma   90.00
#
_symmetry.space_group_name_H-M   'P 1'
#
loop_
_entity.id
_entity.type
_entity.pdbx_description
1 polymer ?
#
loop_
_entity_poly.entity_id
_entity_poly.type
_entity_poly.pdbx_seq_one_letter_code
_entity_poly.pdbx_strand_id
1 'polypeptide(L)'
;MTDSDPEPKTDGGATVGFDQDELYTTVRTAVKDALLDILGTVSLLGFALLFVAVGAQALFTTSSTTGTVLGGGAIALGFVIAATALELLPSVSG
;
A
#
# COMPACT_ATOMS: atom_id res chain seq x y z
N MET A 1 -46.42 52.51 5.59
CA MET A 1 -45.78 51.29 6.09
C MET A 1 -44.81 50.83 5.04
N THR A 2 -43.51 50.89 5.34
CA THR A 2 -42.42 50.46 4.47
C THR A 2 -42.06 49.05 4.90
N ASP A 3 -42.42 48.04 4.10
CA ASP A 3 -41.90 46.69 4.24
C ASP A 3 -40.49 46.66 3.65
N SER A 4 -39.49 46.68 4.52
CA SER A 4 -38.10 46.41 4.18
C SER A 4 -37.91 44.90 4.18
N ASP A 5 -37.97 44.28 3.00
CA ASP A 5 -37.49 42.91 2.80
C ASP A 5 -36.00 42.85 3.21
N PRO A 6 -35.57 41.88 4.02
CA PRO A 6 -34.15 41.73 4.34
C PRO A 6 -33.42 41.24 3.09
N GLU A 7 -32.56 42.11 2.53
CA GLU A 7 -31.63 41.74 1.47
C GLU A 7 -30.83 40.48 1.88
N PRO A 8 -30.68 39.49 0.99
CA PRO A 8 -29.86 38.33 1.28
C PRO A 8 -28.42 38.78 1.44
N LYS A 9 -27.88 38.67 2.65
CA LYS A 9 -26.45 38.86 2.92
C LYS A 9 -25.67 37.84 2.08
N THR A 10 -25.11 38.29 0.98
CA THR A 10 -24.03 37.58 0.30
C THR A 10 -22.80 37.70 1.20
N ASP A 11 -22.17 36.57 1.51
CA ASP A 11 -21.10 36.37 2.49
C ASP A 11 -19.73 36.90 2.02
N GLY A 12 -19.75 38.03 1.29
CA GLY A 12 -18.55 38.79 1.01
C GLY A 12 -17.49 37.99 0.28
N GLY A 13 -17.80 37.49 -0.92
CA GLY A 13 -16.86 37.45 -2.05
C GLY A 13 -15.43 37.02 -1.76
N ALA A 14 -15.20 36.00 -0.92
CA ALA A 14 -14.01 35.19 -1.04
C ALA A 14 -14.22 34.38 -2.30
N THR A 15 -13.64 34.83 -3.42
CA THR A 15 -13.39 33.90 -4.52
C THR A 15 -12.72 32.69 -3.86
N VAL A 16 -13.37 31.53 -3.88
CA VAL A 16 -12.74 30.25 -3.57
C VAL A 16 -11.77 29.98 -4.72
N GLY A 17 -10.78 30.86 -4.88
CA GLY A 17 -9.64 30.67 -5.74
C GLY A 17 -8.83 29.63 -5.01
N PHE A 18 -9.00 28.38 -5.42
CA PHE A 18 -8.15 27.31 -4.96
C PHE A 18 -6.70 27.78 -5.09
N ASP A 19 -6.01 27.85 -3.97
CA ASP A 19 -4.57 28.11 -3.98
C ASP A 19 -3.93 26.93 -4.72
N GLN A 20 -3.48 27.17 -5.95
CA GLN A 20 -2.95 26.10 -6.80
C GLN A 20 -1.70 25.47 -6.19
N ASP A 21 -0.96 26.23 -5.39
CA ASP A 21 0.23 25.74 -4.70
C ASP A 21 -0.18 24.79 -3.56
N GLU A 22 -1.28 25.08 -2.86
CA GLU A 22 -1.87 24.20 -1.85
C GLU A 22 -2.42 22.90 -2.47
N LEU A 23 -3.14 23.00 -3.59
CA LEU A 23 -3.65 21.83 -4.32
C LEU A 23 -2.52 20.95 -4.85
N TYR A 24 -1.50 21.54 -5.49
CA TYR A 24 -0.35 20.80 -5.99
C TYR A 24 0.38 20.07 -4.86
N THR A 25 0.59 20.75 -3.73
CA THR A 25 1.26 20.16 -2.56
C THR A 25 0.47 18.99 -1.99
N THR A 26 -0.85 19.13 -1.90
CA THR A 26 -1.75 18.06 -1.41
C THR A 26 -1.71 16.84 -2.33
N VAL A 27 -1.91 17.05 -3.64
CA VAL A 27 -1.86 15.95 -4.63
C VAL A 27 -0.49 15.31 -4.66
N ARG A 28 0.59 16.10 -4.66
CA ARG A 28 1.96 15.60 -4.66
C ARG A 28 2.24 14.73 -3.43
N THR A 29 1.75 15.14 -2.26
CA THR A 29 1.93 14.39 -1.02
C THR A 29 1.15 13.08 -1.06
N ALA A 30 -0.12 13.11 -1.47
CA ALA A 30 -0.94 11.91 -1.61
C ALA A 30 -0.35 10.91 -2.62
N VAL A 31 0.13 11.40 -3.76
CA VAL A 31 0.79 10.54 -4.76
C VAL A 31 2.10 9.97 -4.23
N LYS A 32 2.90 10.77 -3.52
CA LYS A 32 4.15 10.28 -2.92
C LYS A 32 3.88 9.19 -1.88
N ASP A 33 2.84 9.36 -1.07
CA ASP A 33 2.42 8.37 -0.08
C ASP A 33 1.97 7.06 -0.75
N ALA A 34 1.10 7.15 -1.75
CA ALA A 34 0.67 5.99 -2.54
C ALA A 34 1.84 5.26 -3.24
N LEU A 35 2.82 6.00 -3.76
CA LEU A 35 4.01 5.40 -4.37
C LEU A 35 4.89 4.68 -3.35
N LEU A 36 5.02 5.21 -2.13
CA LEU A 36 5.78 4.55 -1.06
C LEU A 36 5.10 3.26 -0.60
N ASP A 37 3.77 3.27 -0.51
CA ASP A 37 2.97 2.09 -0.20
C ASP A 37 3.15 0.98 -1.25
N ILE A 38 2.97 1.32 -2.54
CA ILE A 38 3.22 0.39 -3.65
C ILE A 38 4.66 -0.12 -3.64
N LEU A 39 5.64 0.76 -3.38
CA LEU A 39 7.04 0.37 -3.34
C LEU A 39 7.32 -0.63 -2.21
N GLY A 40 6.69 -0.44 -1.05
CA GLY A 40 6.74 -1.40 0.06
C GLY A 40 6.21 -2.76 -0.35
N THR A 41 5.03 -2.78 -0.96
CA THR A 41 4.39 -4.00 -1.46
C THR A 41 5.21 -4.73 -2.52
N VAL A 42 5.72 -4.02 -3.53
CA VAL A 42 6.56 -4.59 -4.60
C VAL A 42 7.88 -5.11 -4.02
N SER A 43 8.49 -4.39 -3.10
CA SER A 43 9.72 -4.82 -2.44
C SER A 43 9.51 -6.10 -1.64
N LEU A 44 8.42 -6.16 -0.86
CA LEU A 44 8.03 -7.33 -0.08
C LEU A 44 7.74 -8.54 -0.98
N LEU A 45 7.06 -8.33 -2.10
CA LEU A 45 6.83 -9.36 -3.11
C LEU A 45 8.14 -9.85 -3.76
N GLY A 46 9.09 -8.96 -4.00
CA GLY A 46 10.44 -9.33 -4.43
C GLY A 46 11.14 -10.27 -3.45
N PHE A 47 11.06 -9.98 -2.15
CA PHE A 47 11.58 -10.87 -1.11
C PHE A 47 10.83 -12.21 -1.06
N ALA A 48 9.51 -12.21 -1.18
CA ALA A 48 8.72 -13.43 -1.27
C ALA A 48 9.19 -14.34 -2.40
N LEU A 49 9.36 -13.77 -3.60
CA LEU A 49 9.86 -14.49 -4.78
C LEU A 49 11.28 -15.03 -4.58
N LEU A 50 12.14 -14.26 -3.90
CA LEU A 50 13.50 -14.71 -3.57
C LEU A 50 13.48 -15.94 -2.65
N PHE A 51 12.62 -15.94 -1.62
CA PHE A 51 12.44 -17.10 -0.75
C PHE A 51 11.93 -18.33 -1.50
N VAL A 52 10.95 -18.15 -2.39
CA VAL A 52 10.44 -19.25 -3.23
C VAL A 52 11.51 -19.78 -4.17
N ALA A 53 12.27 -18.90 -4.84
CA ALA A 53 13.32 -19.29 -5.78
C ALA A 53 14.46 -20.06 -5.09
N VAL A 54 14.96 -19.55 -3.95
CA VAL A 54 16.01 -20.21 -3.17
C VAL A 54 15.51 -21.52 -2.59
N GLY A 55 14.28 -21.57 -2.08
CA GLY A 55 13.67 -22.78 -1.56
C GLY A 55 13.49 -23.85 -2.65
N ALA A 56 13.00 -23.47 -3.83
CA ALA A 56 12.87 -24.36 -4.97
C ALA A 56 14.25 -24.89 -5.42
N GLN A 57 15.25 -24.03 -5.54
CA GLN A 57 16.62 -24.44 -5.86
C GLN A 57 17.16 -25.45 -4.83
N ALA A 58 16.95 -25.21 -3.53
CA ALA A 58 17.36 -26.13 -2.47
C ALA A 58 16.69 -27.50 -2.62
N LEU A 59 15.40 -27.54 -2.98
CA LEU A 59 14.69 -28.80 -3.23
C LEU A 59 15.25 -29.58 -4.42
N PHE A 60 15.62 -28.90 -5.51
CA PHE A 60 16.15 -29.56 -6.70
C PHE A 60 17.62 -30.00 -6.57
N THR A 61 18.37 -29.39 -5.65
CA THR A 61 19.81 -29.65 -5.48
C THR A 61 20.12 -30.58 -4.31
N THR A 62 19.20 -30.76 -3.37
CA THR A 62 19.43 -31.58 -2.17
C THR A 62 19.01 -33.03 -2.35
N SER A 63 19.78 -33.94 -1.73
CA SER A 63 19.41 -35.36 -1.55
C SER A 63 19.11 -35.70 -0.08
N SER A 64 19.12 -34.68 0.78
CA SER A 64 19.03 -34.82 2.24
C SER A 64 17.67 -34.36 2.75
N THR A 65 17.14 -35.07 3.75
CA THR A 65 15.87 -34.70 4.41
C THR A 65 15.91 -33.29 4.99
N THR A 66 17.05 -32.89 5.57
CA THR A 66 17.23 -31.53 6.12
C THR A 66 17.10 -30.46 5.04
N GLY A 67 17.73 -30.67 3.87
CA GLY A 67 17.61 -29.74 2.75
C GLY A 67 16.17 -29.66 2.21
N THR A 68 15.44 -30.77 2.20
CA THR A 68 14.02 -30.78 1.82
C THR A 68 13.16 -29.95 2.77
N VAL A 69 13.36 -30.12 4.09
CA VAL A 69 12.60 -29.36 5.10
C VAL A 69 12.91 -27.86 5.00
N LEU A 70 14.17 -27.48 4.88
CA LEU A 70 14.57 -26.08 4.75
C LEU A 70 14.06 -25.46 3.44
N GLY A 71 14.15 -26.17 2.32
CA GLY A 71 13.63 -25.71 1.03
C GLY A 71 12.12 -25.53 1.04
N GLY A 72 11.38 -26.51 1.58
CA GLY A 72 9.93 -26.41 1.75
C GLY A 72 9.53 -25.28 2.70
N GLY A 73 10.26 -25.10 3.81
CA GLY A 73 10.05 -24.00 4.76
C GLY A 73 10.28 -22.62 4.13
N ALA A 74 11.33 -22.47 3.31
CA ALA A 74 11.61 -21.24 2.58
C ALA A 74 10.49 -20.90 1.58
N ILE A 75 9.97 -21.89 0.84
CA ILE A 75 8.84 -21.71 -0.07
C ILE A 75 7.59 -21.29 0.71
N ALA A 76 7.26 -21.98 1.80
CA ALA A 76 6.11 -21.64 2.64
C ALA A 76 6.20 -20.21 3.19
N LEU A 77 7.37 -19.81 3.68
CA LEU A 77 7.63 -18.45 4.14
C LEU A 77 7.46 -17.42 3.01
N GLY A 78 7.98 -17.71 1.82
CA GLY A 78 7.77 -16.86 0.64
C GLY A 78 6.29 -16.64 0.32
N PHE A 79 5.46 -17.69 0.39
CA PHE A 79 4.02 -17.56 0.20
C PHE A 79 3.33 -16.76 1.31
N VAL A 80 3.74 -16.91 2.57
CA VAL A 80 3.23 -16.08 3.67
C VAL A 80 3.56 -14.61 3.44
N ILE A 81 4.81 -14.30 3.05
CA ILE A 81 5.23 -12.94 2.75
C ILE A 81 4.42 -12.37 1.58
N ALA A 82 4.21 -13.13 0.50
CA ALA A 82 3.37 -12.71 -0.62
C ALA A 82 1.92 -12.45 -0.19
N ALA A 83 1.35 -13.31 0.65
CA ALA A 83 0.00 -13.14 1.18
C ALA A 83 -0.11 -11.88 2.07
N THR A 84 0.92 -11.56 2.86
CA THR A 84 0.96 -10.30 3.62
C THR A 84 1.06 -9.08 2.70
N ALA A 85 1.91 -9.13 1.67
CA ALA A 85 2.09 -8.03 0.72
C ALA A 85 0.82 -7.71 -0.07
N LEU A 86 0.04 -8.73 -0.39
CA LEU A 86 -1.20 -8.62 -1.16
C LEU A 86 -2.44 -8.46 -0.26
N GLU A 87 -2.25 -8.26 1.05
CA GLU A 87 -3.32 -8.14 2.05
C GLU A 87 -4.34 -9.29 2.00
N LEU A 88 -3.88 -10.49 1.61
CA LEU A 88 -4.73 -11.68 1.48
C LEU A 88 -4.99 -12.38 2.83
N LEU A 89 -4.22 -12.03 3.86
CA LEU A 89 -4.42 -12.59 5.19
C LEU A 89 -5.61 -11.91 5.87
N PRO A 90 -6.53 -12.68 6.47
CA PRO A 90 -7.64 -12.11 7.22
C PRO A 90 -7.12 -11.25 8.36
N SER A 91 -7.64 -10.03 8.49
CA SER A 91 -7.39 -9.17 9.65
C SER A 91 -7.99 -9.83 10.88
N VAL A 92 -7.14 -10.30 11.80
CA VAL A 92 -7.55 -10.74 13.14
C VAL A 92 -7.69 -9.49 14.01
N SER A 93 -8.73 -8.70 13.77
CA SER A 93 -9.24 -7.76 14.76
C SER A 93 -10.26 -8.50 15.61
N GLY A 94 -9.84 -8.91 16.82
CA GLY A 94 -10.74 -9.35 17.90
C GLY A 94 -11.26 -8.17 18.72
#